data_AF-A0A7C9GTD4-F1
#
_entry.id   AF-A0A7C9GTD4-F1
#
_cell.length_a   1.000
_cell.length_b   1.000
_cell.length_c   1.000
_cell.angle_alpha   90.00
_cell.angle_beta   90.00
_cell.angle_gamma   90.00
#
_symmetry.space_group_name_H-M   'P 1'
#
loop_
_entity.id
_entity.type
_entity.pdbx_description
1 polymer ?
#
loop_
_entity_poly.entity_id
_entity_poly.type
_entity_poly.pdbx_seq_one_letter_code
_entity_poly.pdbx_strand_id
1 'polypeptide(L)' 'MAAAARISLDQPLDHSGAPLLGQTGSGHRGNKSFLPTKVCERCQRSMTWRKAWAKNWAAVKYCSEACRRRGS' A
#
# COMPACT_ATOMS: atom_id res chain seq x y z
N MET A 1 36.38 6.77 52.91
CA MET A 1 36.98 6.79 51.57
C MET A 1 36.08 5.97 50.66
N ALA A 2 35.71 6.52 49.50
CA ALA A 2 34.76 6.01 48.50
C ALA A 2 33.26 6.21 48.79
N ALA A 3 32.70 7.33 48.30
CA ALA A 3 31.43 7.38 47.57
C ALA A 3 31.08 8.81 47.09
N ALA A 4 30.52 8.86 45.88
CA ALA A 4 29.67 9.91 45.28
C ALA A 4 30.35 11.23 44.86
N ALA A 5 30.09 11.85 43.70
CA ALA A 5 29.23 11.56 42.56
C ALA A 5 29.50 12.63 41.48
N ARG A 6 28.82 12.49 40.32
CA ARG A 6 28.42 13.55 39.37
C ARG A 6 29.43 13.90 38.28
N ILE A 7 29.16 13.45 37.06
CA ILE A 7 28.87 14.34 35.94
C ILE A 7 27.93 13.57 35.00
N SER A 8 26.70 14.09 34.88
CA SER A 8 25.80 13.81 33.77
C SER A 8 26.46 14.28 32.48
N LEU A 9 26.54 13.41 31.47
CA LEU A 9 26.23 13.83 30.11
C LEU A 9 25.15 12.89 29.58
N ASP A 10 23.93 13.34 29.85
CA ASP A 10 22.72 13.08 29.08
C ASP A 10 23.06 12.78 27.62
N GLN A 11 23.06 11.50 27.24
CA GLN A 11 23.09 11.13 25.84
C GLN A 11 21.72 11.49 25.27
N PRO A 12 21.64 12.40 24.27
CA PRO A 12 20.37 12.74 23.65
C PRO A 12 19.80 11.48 22.99
N LEU A 13 18.71 10.98 23.56
CA LEU A 13 17.80 10.08 22.88
C LEU A 13 17.17 10.88 21.73
N ASP A 14 17.67 10.69 20.51
CA ASP A 14 16.95 11.13 19.32
C ASP A 14 15.56 10.47 19.31
N HIS A 15 14.54 11.28 19.03
CA HIS A 15 13.13 10.99 19.27
C HIS A 15 12.51 10.08 18.19
N SER A 16 13.28 9.20 17.55
CA SER A 16 12.75 8.35 16.47
C SER A 16 13.50 7.03 16.36
N GLY A 17 13.52 6.24 17.43
CA GLY A 17 13.86 4.81 17.38
C GLY A 17 12.85 3.96 16.59
N ALA A 18 12.62 4.25 15.31
CA ALA A 18 11.74 3.48 14.43
C ALA A 18 12.54 2.94 13.22
N PRO A 19 12.62 1.61 13.03
CA PRO A 19 13.06 1.07 11.75
C PRO A 19 12.05 1.45 10.66
N LEU A 20 12.53 1.84 9.48
CA LEU A 20 11.69 2.20 8.33
C LEU A 20 11.06 0.91 7.77
N LEU A 21 10.03 0.42 8.44
CA LEU A 21 9.36 -0.82 8.07
C LEU A 21 8.47 -0.56 6.85
N GLY A 22 8.77 -1.25 5.75
CA GLY A 22 7.75 -1.65 4.78
C GLY A 22 7.70 -0.89 3.46
N GLN A 23 8.76 -0.94 2.66
CA GLN A 23 8.69 -0.62 1.23
C GLN A 23 8.71 -1.92 0.41
N THR A 24 7.55 -2.54 0.22
CA THR A 24 7.40 -3.70 -0.68
C THR A 24 7.22 -3.22 -2.13
N GLY A 25 8.30 -2.67 -2.70
CA GLY A 25 8.36 -2.24 -4.09
C GLY A 25 8.40 -3.43 -5.07
N SER A 26 7.27 -4.09 -5.30
CA SER A 26 7.10 -5.06 -6.40
C SER A 26 6.66 -4.34 -7.69
N GLY A 27 7.50 -3.42 -8.14
CA GLY A 27 7.31 -2.70 -9.40
C GLY A 27 7.48 -3.64 -10.59
N HIS A 28 6.39 -3.97 -11.26
CA HIS A 28 6.44 -4.75 -12.49
C HIS A 28 7.00 -3.84 -13.61
N ARG A 29 8.13 -4.22 -14.25
CA ARG A 29 8.76 -3.51 -15.40
C ARG A 29 7.94 -3.61 -16.70
N GLY A 30 6.62 -3.74 -16.59
CA GLY A 30 5.72 -3.80 -17.73
C GLY A 30 4.94 -2.50 -17.81
N ASN A 31 5.15 -1.73 -18.88
CA ASN A 31 4.34 -0.57 -19.19
C ASN A 31 2.89 -1.04 -19.44
N LYS A 32 2.05 -1.05 -18.40
CA LYS A 32 0.62 -1.42 -18.49
C LYS A 32 -0.27 -0.19 -18.70
N SER A 33 0.33 0.93 -19.09
CA SER A 33 -0.35 2.23 -19.21
C SER A 33 -1.34 2.28 -20.38
N PHE A 34 -1.15 1.43 -21.40
CA PHE A 34 -2.07 1.34 -22.55
C PHE A 34 -3.26 0.41 -22.30
N LEU A 35 -3.33 -0.28 -21.16
CA LEU A 35 -4.51 -1.10 -20.85
C LEU A 35 -5.68 -0.21 -20.47
N PRO A 36 -6.90 -0.51 -20.95
CA PRO A 36 -8.08 0.24 -20.55
C PRO A 36 -8.25 0.14 -19.03
N THR A 37 -8.41 1.29 -18.40
CA THR A 37 -8.63 1.41 -16.95
C THR A 37 -10.05 1.93 -16.73
N LYS A 38 -10.76 1.33 -15.78
CA LYS A 38 -12.10 1.74 -15.35
C LYS A 38 -12.10 1.99 -13.84
N VAL A 39 -13.09 2.72 -13.35
CA VAL A 39 -13.28 2.93 -11.91
C VAL A 39 -14.24 1.86 -11.37
N CYS A 40 -13.93 1.29 -10.21
CA CYS A 40 -14.84 0.39 -9.51
C CYS A 40 -15.99 1.18 -8.91
N GLU A 41 -17.24 0.86 -9.24
CA GLU A 41 -18.43 1.58 -8.72
C GLU A 41 -18.56 1.49 -7.18
N ARG A 42 -17.91 0.50 -6.56
CA ARG A 42 -17.95 0.29 -5.10
C ARG A 42 -16.84 1.02 -4.38
N CYS A 43 -15.61 0.59 -4.57
CA CYS A 43 -14.47 1.13 -3.82
C CYS A 43 -13.81 2.35 -4.48
N GLN A 44 -14.32 2.79 -5.64
CA GLN A 44 -13.81 3.94 -6.41
C GLN A 44 -12.31 3.85 -6.77
N ARG A 45 -11.71 2.66 -6.70
CA ARG A 45 -10.31 2.43 -7.10
C ARG A 45 -10.19 2.23 -8.60
N SER A 46 -9.08 2.70 -9.16
CA SER A 46 -8.69 2.45 -10.56
C SER A 46 -8.41 0.96 -10.78
N MET A 47 -9.23 0.35 -11.61
CA MET A 47 -9.17 -1.04 -12.03
C MET A 47 -8.61 -1.11 -13.45
N THR A 48 -7.38 -1.59 -13.59
CA THR A 48 -6.78 -1.88 -14.90
C THR A 48 -7.32 -3.21 -15.44
N TRP A 49 -7.52 -3.28 -16.76
CA TRP A 49 -7.93 -4.49 -17.47
C TRP A 49 -7.14 -5.74 -17.06
N ARG A 50 -7.83 -6.89 -16.97
CA ARG A 50 -7.26 -8.20 -16.68
C ARG A 50 -7.66 -9.19 -17.76
N LYS A 51 -6.77 -10.14 -18.08
CA LYS A 51 -7.03 -11.20 -19.07
C LYS A 51 -8.31 -12.01 -18.77
N ALA A 52 -8.63 -12.21 -17.49
CA ALA A 52 -9.86 -12.87 -17.05
C ALA A 52 -11.15 -12.15 -17.49
N TRP A 53 -11.08 -10.86 -17.85
CA TRP A 53 -12.23 -10.04 -18.26
C TRP A 53 -12.33 -9.85 -19.77
N ALA A 54 -11.48 -10.49 -20.57
CA ALA A 54 -11.45 -10.30 -22.02
C ALA A 54 -12.82 -10.47 -22.69
N LYS A 55 -13.66 -11.39 -22.21
CA LYS A 55 -14.98 -11.69 -22.78
C LYS A 55 -16.12 -10.80 -22.28
N ASN A 56 -15.98 -10.18 -21.10
CA ASN A 56 -17.08 -9.50 -20.42
C ASN A 56 -16.73 -8.12 -19.86
N TRP A 57 -15.60 -7.54 -20.27
CA TRP A 57 -15.10 -6.24 -19.78
C TRP A 57 -16.13 -5.11 -19.85
N ALA A 58 -17.02 -5.12 -20.84
CA ALA A 58 -18.12 -4.16 -20.96
C ALA A 58 -19.09 -4.23 -19.75
N ALA A 59 -19.37 -5.45 -19.26
CA ALA A 59 -20.25 -5.70 -18.12
C ALA A 59 -19.56 -5.66 -16.75
N VAL A 60 -18.21 -5.62 -16.71
CA VAL A 60 -17.45 -5.56 -15.45
C VAL A 60 -17.52 -4.15 -14.84
N LYS A 61 -18.15 -4.06 -13.67
CA LYS A 61 -18.35 -2.83 -12.88
C LYS A 61 -17.52 -2.76 -11.59
N TYR A 62 -17.02 -3.91 -11.12
CA TYR A 62 -16.36 -4.04 -9.81
C TYR A 62 -14.96 -4.64 -9.95
N CYS A 63 -14.00 -4.16 -9.15
CA CYS A 63 -12.58 -4.58 -9.22
C CYS A 63 -12.30 -5.99 -8.70
N SER A 64 -13.21 -6.55 -7.91
CA SER A 64 -13.07 -7.88 -7.32
C SER A 64 -14.44 -8.48 -7.06
N GLU A 65 -14.48 -9.81 -6.92
CA GLU A 65 -15.69 -10.50 -6.50
C GLU A 65 -16.09 -10.11 -5.06
N ALA A 66 -15.11 -9.75 -4.21
CA ALA A 66 -15.37 -9.19 -2.90
C ALA A 66 -16.17 -7.88 -3.00
N CYS A 67 -15.79 -6.94 -3.87
CA CYS A 67 -16.57 -5.70 -4.08
C CYS A 67 -17.95 -5.96 -4.72
N ARG A 68 -18.10 -7.02 -5.51
CA ARG A 68 -19.40 -7.42 -6.05
C ARG A 68 -20.31 -7.96 -4.95
N ARG A 69 -19.78 -8.81 -4.06
CA ARG A 69 -20.53 -9.48 -2.99
C ARG A 69 -20.72 -8.61 -1.75
N ARG A 70 -19.78 -7.70 -1.46
CA ARG A 70 -19.78 -6.85 -0.26
C ARG A 70 -20.28 -5.45 -0.61
N GLY A 71 -21.13 -4.92 0.26
CA GLY A 71 -21.57 -3.53 0.23
C GLY A 71 -20.95 -2.73 1.34
N SER A 72 -19.68 -2.38 1.18
CA SER A 72 -18.96 -1.49 2.08
C SER A 72 -17.96 -0.67 1.27
#